data_AF-A0ABD1A4I6-F1
#
_entry.id   AF-A0ABD1A4I6-F1
#
_cell.length_a   1.000
_cell.length_b   1.000
_cell.length_c   1.000
_cell.angle_alpha   90.00
_cell.angle_beta   90.00
_cell.angle_gamma   90.00
#
_symmetry.space_group_name_H-M   'P 1'
#
loop_
_entity.id
_entity.type
_entity.pdbx_description
1 polymer ?
#
loop_
_entity_poly.entity_id
_entity_poly.type
_entity_poly.pdbx_seq_one_letter_code
_entity_poly.pdbx_strand_id
1 'polypeptide(L)'
;MWRKILKVRALARTFHKVDVRCGENTSFWFDIWPDLGCLHDKLGARGVIYLGILLNASVPSAWTNRRRRRHQSDTLRQIEVVLEAQRQKSVQGILDVSLWRSKGDKFNTSFSSKNTWFLIRLASPLVLRYKGI
;
A
#
# COMPACT_ATOMS: atom_id res chain seq x y z
N MET A 1 20.57 2.63 -15.51
CA MET A 1 19.10 2.59 -15.67
C MET A 1 18.35 2.63 -14.32
N TRP A 2 18.65 1.73 -13.37
CA TRP A 2 17.96 1.58 -12.07
C TRP A 2 17.75 2.85 -11.23
N ARG A 3 18.73 3.76 -11.17
CA ARG A 3 18.62 5.02 -10.41
C ARG A 3 17.44 5.90 -10.86
N LYS A 4 17.07 5.86 -12.14
CA LYS A 4 15.91 6.61 -12.66
C LYS A 4 14.59 5.98 -12.20
N ILE A 5 14.50 4.65 -12.22
CA ILE A 5 13.32 3.90 -11.75
C ILE A 5 13.06 4.18 -10.25
N LEU A 6 14.12 4.17 -9.44
CA LEU A 6 14.00 4.43 -8.00
C LEU A 6 13.45 5.82 -7.66
N LYS A 7 13.74 6.83 -8.49
CA LYS A 7 13.19 8.19 -8.31
C LYS A 7 11.67 8.22 -8.46
N VAL A 8 11.10 7.35 -9.29
CA VAL A 8 9.65 7.27 -9.55
C VAL A 8 8.94 6.41 -8.51
N ARG A 9 9.66 5.66 -7.66
CA ARG A 9 9.08 4.74 -6.67
C ARG A 9 8.02 5.38 -5.78
N ALA A 10 8.29 6.57 -5.25
CA ALA A 10 7.33 7.27 -4.39
C ALA A 10 6.03 7.62 -5.13
N LEU A 11 6.14 8.04 -6.40
CA LEU A 11 4.98 8.32 -7.24
C LEU A 11 4.24 7.03 -7.60
N ALA A 12 4.95 5.99 -8.02
CA ALA A 12 4.39 4.69 -8.37
C ALA A 12 3.61 4.07 -7.21
N ARG A 13 4.11 4.23 -5.97
CA ARG A 13 3.46 3.79 -4.74
C ARG A 13 2.03 4.36 -4.61
N THR A 14 1.76 5.59 -5.06
CA THR A 14 0.41 6.17 -4.98
C THR A 14 -0.61 5.52 -5.92
N PHE A 15 -0.15 4.74 -6.90
CA PHE A 15 -1.01 4.05 -7.88
C PHE A 15 -1.25 2.58 -7.55
N HIS A 16 -0.68 2.05 -6.46
CA HIS A 16 -0.74 0.63 -6.13
C HIS A 16 -1.16 0.40 -4.68
N LYS A 17 -2.06 -0.54 -4.46
CA LYS A 17 -2.46 -1.07 -3.16
C LYS A 17 -2.57 -2.60 -3.26
N VAL A 18 -2.56 -3.29 -2.13
CA VAL A 18 -2.76 -4.74 -2.10
C VAL A 18 -3.99 -5.05 -1.26
N ASP A 19 -4.97 -5.72 -1.85
CA ASP A 19 -6.06 -6.36 -1.11
C ASP A 19 -5.54 -7.68 -0.53
N VAL A 20 -5.32 -7.66 0.78
CA VAL A 20 -4.67 -8.74 1.52
C VAL A 20 -5.67 -9.86 1.79
N ARG A 21 -5.44 -11.05 1.25
CA ARG A 21 -6.27 -12.23 1.47
C ARG A 21 -5.51 -13.25 2.29
N CYS A 22 -4.75 -14.14 1.66
CA CYS A 22 -3.84 -15.02 2.39
C CYS A 22 -2.65 -14.25 2.98
N GLY A 23 -2.21 -13.18 2.33
CA GLY A 23 -1.12 -12.31 2.79
C GLY A 23 0.28 -12.88 2.62
N GLU A 24 0.43 -14.06 2.01
CA GLU A 24 1.73 -14.76 1.90
C GLU A 24 2.75 -13.98 1.05
N ASN A 25 2.29 -13.35 -0.02
CA ASN A 25 3.14 -12.56 -0.92
C ASN A 25 3.15 -11.06 -0.58
N THR A 26 2.42 -10.67 0.47
CA THR A 26 2.32 -9.27 0.87
C THR A 26 3.26 -8.99 2.03
N SER A 27 4.09 -7.95 1.87
CA SER A 27 4.92 -7.41 2.94
C SER A 27 4.07 -6.67 3.97
N PHE A 28 4.24 -7.03 5.24
CA PHE A 28 3.57 -6.33 6.33
C PHE A 28 3.93 -4.84 6.41
N TRP A 29 5.20 -4.49 6.17
CA TRP A 29 5.69 -3.13 6.40
C TRP A 29 5.56 -2.21 5.19
N PHE A 30 5.82 -2.72 3.98
CA PHE A 30 6.07 -1.88 2.81
C PHE A 30 4.91 -1.80 1.82
N ASP A 31 4.00 -2.77 1.83
CA ASP A 31 2.84 -2.73 0.97
C ASP A 31 1.79 -1.76 1.53
N ILE A 32 0.95 -1.24 0.62
CA ILE A 32 -0.11 -0.31 0.98
C ILE A 32 -1.39 -1.08 1.16
N TRP A 33 -1.86 -1.09 2.41
CA TRP A 33 -3.12 -1.69 2.78
C TRP A 33 -4.25 -0.68 2.55
N PRO A 34 -5.46 -1.11 2.12
CA PRO A 34 -6.59 -0.22 1.88
C PRO A 34 -6.94 0.65 3.09
N ASP A 35 -7.02 0.04 4.28
CA ASP A 35 -7.43 0.71 5.52
C ASP A 35 -6.24 1.30 6.30
N LEU A 36 -5.08 0.66 6.21
CA LEU A 36 -3.94 0.96 7.07
C LEU A 36 -2.83 1.74 6.38
N GLY A 37 -2.81 1.82 5.06
CA GLY A 37 -1.73 2.42 4.30
C GLY A 37 -0.41 1.65 4.43
N CYS A 38 0.71 2.34 4.23
CA CYS A 38 2.05 1.78 4.42
C CYS A 38 2.48 1.93 5.88
N LEU A 39 2.68 0.82 6.58
CA LEU A 39 3.05 0.82 8.00
C LEU A 39 4.44 1.38 8.25
N HIS A 40 5.39 1.14 7.33
CA HIS A 40 6.73 1.70 7.42
C HIS A 40 6.72 3.23 7.35
N ASP A 41 5.84 3.81 6.53
CA ASP A 41 5.72 5.27 6.41
C ASP A 41 5.08 5.88 7.68
N LYS A 42 4.21 5.12 8.38
CA LYS A 42 3.54 5.56 9.62
C LYS A 42 4.42 5.44 10.87
N LEU A 43 5.14 4.32 11.02
CA LEU A 43 5.91 4.01 12.24
C LEU A 43 7.42 4.24 12.09
N GLY A 44 7.90 4.42 10.86
CA GLY A 44 9.31 4.53 10.53
C GLY A 44 10.12 3.28 10.87
N ALA A 45 11.44 3.43 10.88
CA ALA A 45 12.36 2.34 11.17
C ALA A 45 12.18 1.72 12.57
N ARG A 46 11.70 2.49 13.55
CA ARG A 46 11.45 2.02 14.92
C ARG A 46 10.17 1.17 15.04
N GLY A 47 9.33 1.11 14.01
CA GLY A 47 8.12 0.28 13.98
C GLY A 47 8.39 -1.18 14.31
N VAL A 48 9.51 -1.73 13.81
CA VAL A 48 9.96 -3.10 14.08
C VAL A 48 10.10 -3.35 15.58
N ILE A 49 10.61 -2.38 16.34
CA ILE A 49 10.80 -2.50 17.80
C ILE A 49 9.46 -2.41 18.52
N TYR A 50 8.59 -1.50 18.09
CA TYR A 50 7.29 -1.29 18.73
C TYR A 50 6.37 -2.51 18.57
N LEU A 51 6.26 -3.04 17.36
CA LEU A 51 5.41 -4.19 17.07
C LEU A 51 6.11 -5.54 17.30
N GLY A 52 7.44 -5.58 17.29
CA GLY A 52 8.20 -6.84 17.41
C GLY A 52 8.03 -7.74 16.18
N ILE A 53 7.81 -7.14 15.00
CA ILE A 53 7.60 -7.84 13.72
C ILE A 53 8.81 -7.54 12.83
N LEU A 54 9.44 -8.59 12.30
CA LEU A 54 10.60 -8.48 11.42
C LEU A 54 10.30 -7.62 10.18
N LEU A 55 11.31 -6.93 9.65
CA LEU A 55 11.14 -6.01 8.53
C LEU A 55 10.70 -6.71 7.23
N ASN A 56 11.11 -7.96 7.05
CA ASN A 56 10.79 -8.82 5.92
C ASN A 56 9.59 -9.76 6.20
N ALA A 57 8.85 -9.54 7.28
CA ALA A 57 7.69 -10.35 7.62
C ALA A 57 6.59 -10.23 6.56
N SER A 58 6.05 -11.37 6.15
CA SER A 58 4.75 -11.44 5.46
C SER A 58 3.61 -11.22 6.43
N VAL A 59 2.42 -10.95 5.92
CA VAL A 59 1.25 -10.70 6.78
C VAL A 59 0.91 -11.90 7.69
N PRO A 60 0.93 -13.16 7.22
CA PRO A 60 0.74 -14.32 8.08
C PRO A 60 1.77 -14.45 9.19
N SER A 61 3.04 -14.21 8.87
CA SER A 61 4.11 -14.29 9.85
C SER A 61 3.95 -13.24 10.96
N ALA A 62 3.40 -12.07 10.63
CA ALA A 62 3.06 -11.03 11.60
C ALA A 62 1.92 -11.44 12.54
N TRP A 63 0.99 -12.30 12.10
CA TRP A 63 -0.09 -12.83 12.92
C TRP A 63 0.34 -13.94 13.88
N THR A 64 1.13 -14.90 13.37
CA THR A 64 1.45 -16.14 14.09
C THR A 64 2.65 -15.99 15.00
N ASN A 65 3.69 -15.29 14.56
CA ASN A 65 5.01 -15.37 15.18
C ASN A 65 5.29 -14.20 16.15
N ARG A 66 4.29 -13.81 16.94
CA ARG A 66 4.38 -12.63 17.78
C ARG A 66 3.72 -12.79 19.16
N ARG A 67 4.41 -12.28 20.19
CA ARG A 67 3.79 -11.99 21.49
C ARG A 67 3.03 -10.67 21.42
N ARG A 68 1.70 -10.71 21.55
CA ARG A 68 0.87 -9.50 21.63
C ARG A 68 1.34 -8.65 22.80
N ARG A 69 1.54 -7.36 22.53
CA ARG A 69 1.91 -6.36 23.54
C ARG A 69 0.74 -5.42 23.73
N ARG A 70 0.48 -5.04 24.98
CA ARG A 70 -0.49 -3.98 25.27
C ARG A 70 0.17 -2.65 24.98
N HIS A 71 -0.15 -2.07 23.83
CA HIS A 71 0.41 -0.78 23.44
C HIS A 71 -0.30 0.37 24.14
N GLN A 72 0.48 1.31 24.69
CA GLN A 72 -0.06 2.55 25.26
C GLN A 72 -0.45 3.54 24.17
N SER A 73 0.29 3.58 23.06
CA SER A 73 -0.01 4.45 21.91
C SER A 73 -1.31 4.04 21.21
N ASP A 74 -2.17 5.01 20.95
CA ASP A 74 -3.43 4.81 20.22
C ASP A 74 -3.19 4.35 18.78
N THR A 75 -2.15 4.87 18.11
CA THR A 75 -1.79 4.45 16.74
C THR A 75 -1.44 2.96 16.70
N LEU A 76 -0.64 2.49 17.65
CA LEU A 76 -0.28 1.07 17.73
C LEU A 76 -1.51 0.21 18.06
N ARG A 77 -2.40 0.69 18.92
CA ARG A 77 -3.66 0.00 19.24
C ARG A 77 -4.57 -0.13 18.00
N GLN A 78 -4.72 0.94 17.23
CA GLN A 78 -5.48 0.93 15.98
C GLN A 78 -4.90 -0.09 14.98
N ILE A 79 -3.56 -0.15 14.86
CA ILE A 79 -2.89 -1.13 14.02
C ILE A 79 -3.24 -2.56 14.47
N GLU A 80 -3.21 -2.86 15.78
CA GLU A 80 -3.63 -4.19 16.27
C GLU A 80 -5.08 -4.53 15.92
N VAL A 81 -5.99 -3.56 16.06
CA VAL A 81 -7.42 -3.77 15.76
C VAL A 81 -7.62 -4.09 14.28
N VAL A 82 -6.99 -3.32 13.39
CA VAL A 82 -7.07 -3.57 11.94
C VAL A 82 -6.43 -4.91 11.59
N LEU A 83 -5.32 -5.28 12.25
CA LEU A 83 -4.67 -6.56 12.01
C LEU A 83 -5.50 -7.75 12.43
N GLU A 84 -6.18 -7.68 13.58
CA GLU A 84 -7.09 -8.75 14.01
C GLU A 84 -8.29 -8.86 13.07
N ALA A 85 -8.87 -7.72 12.67
CA ALA A 85 -9.98 -7.70 11.72
C ALA A 85 -9.56 -8.32 10.37
N GLN A 86 -8.35 -8.05 9.88
CA GLN A 86 -7.84 -8.65 8.66
C GLN A 86 -7.60 -10.15 8.81
N ARG A 87 -7.03 -10.56 9.95
CA ARG A 87 -6.82 -11.98 10.26
C ARG A 87 -8.12 -12.77 10.25
N GLN A 88 -9.19 -12.22 10.82
CA GLN A 88 -10.52 -12.86 10.82
C GLN A 88 -11.12 -12.98 9.42
N LYS A 89 -10.84 -12.02 8.54
CA LYS A 89 -11.28 -12.03 7.14
C LYS A 89 -10.37 -12.87 6.22
N SER A 90 -9.16 -13.19 6.67
CA SER A 90 -8.19 -13.91 5.85
C SER A 90 -8.72 -15.29 5.48
N VAL A 91 -8.70 -15.60 4.18
CA VAL A 91 -9.10 -16.89 3.66
C VAL A 91 -7.86 -17.60 3.15
N GLN A 92 -7.52 -18.72 3.78
CA GLN A 92 -6.38 -19.53 3.37
C GLN A 92 -6.57 -20.03 1.94
N GLY A 93 -5.49 -20.03 1.15
CA GLY A 93 -5.49 -20.50 -0.23
C GLY A 93 -5.99 -19.50 -1.28
N ILE A 94 -6.54 -18.34 -0.89
CA ILE A 94 -6.90 -17.27 -1.84
C ILE A 94 -5.76 -16.25 -1.93
N LEU A 95 -5.20 -16.11 -3.14
CA LEU A 95 -4.11 -15.18 -3.41
C LEU A 95 -4.49 -13.72 -3.20
N ASP A 96 -3.52 -12.94 -2.74
CA ASP A 96 -3.60 -11.49 -2.63
C ASP A 96 -3.85 -10.83 -4.00
N VAL A 97 -4.55 -9.69 -4.00
CA VAL A 97 -4.92 -9.00 -5.24
C VAL A 97 -4.26 -7.62 -5.30
N SER A 98 -3.43 -7.41 -6.32
CA SER A 98 -2.88 -6.09 -6.64
C SER A 98 -3.96 -5.18 -7.19
N LEU A 99 -4.13 -4.03 -6.56
CA LEU A 99 -5.09 -3.00 -6.90
C LEU A 99 -4.38 -1.78 -7.48
N TRP A 100 -4.72 -1.43 -8.71
CA TRP A 100 -4.16 -0.33 -9.48
C TRP A 100 -5.13 0.83 -9.57
N ARG A 101 -4.65 2.03 -9.25
CA ARG A 101 -5.46 3.25 -9.29
C ARG A 101 -5.83 3.59 -10.73
N SER A 102 -7.10 3.96 -10.91
CA SER A 102 -7.74 4.25 -12.17
C SER A 102 -8.46 5.60 -12.12
N LYS A 103 -9.13 5.97 -13.21
CA LYS A 103 -9.84 7.24 -13.32
C LYS A 103 -10.92 7.35 -12.24
N GLY A 104 -11.04 8.53 -11.63
CA GLY A 104 -12.07 8.82 -10.62
C GLY A 104 -11.80 8.17 -9.26
N ASP A 105 -10.52 7.99 -8.90
CA ASP A 105 -10.04 7.41 -7.63
C ASP A 105 -10.49 5.97 -7.34
N LYS A 106 -10.93 5.27 -8.38
CA LYS A 106 -11.29 3.85 -8.33
C LYS A 106 -10.03 2.99 -8.43
N PHE A 107 -10.08 1.80 -7.84
CA PHE A 107 -9.02 0.81 -7.94
C PHE A 107 -9.50 -0.41 -8.74
N ASN A 108 -8.66 -0.88 -9.67
CA ASN A 108 -8.91 -2.00 -10.55
C ASN A 108 -7.88 -3.11 -10.32
N THR A 109 -8.22 -4.36 -10.66
CA THR A 109 -7.29 -5.50 -10.54
C THR A 109 -6.23 -5.54 -11.65
N SER A 110 -6.44 -4.79 -12.74
CA SER A 110 -5.53 -4.73 -13.87
C SER A 110 -4.83 -3.38 -13.99
N PHE A 111 -3.54 -3.43 -14.34
CA PHE A 111 -2.77 -2.22 -14.62
C PHE A 111 -3.12 -1.66 -16.00
N SER A 112 -3.30 -0.34 -16.07
CA SER A 112 -3.49 0.37 -17.33
C SER A 112 -2.49 1.51 -17.44
N SER A 113 -1.57 1.38 -18.39
CA SER A 113 -0.60 2.44 -18.71
C SER A 113 -1.31 3.72 -19.16
N LYS A 114 -2.37 3.59 -19.96
CA LYS A 114 -3.22 4.70 -20.41
C LYS A 114 -3.82 5.47 -19.23
N ASN A 115 -4.45 4.78 -18.28
CA ASN A 115 -5.08 5.45 -17.13
C ASN A 115 -4.02 6.08 -16.23
N THR A 116 -2.92 5.36 -15.96
CA THR A 116 -1.81 5.89 -15.16
C THR A 116 -1.23 7.16 -15.79
N TRP A 117 -1.06 7.17 -17.11
CA TRP A 117 -0.60 8.33 -17.86
C TRP A 117 -1.54 9.53 -17.72
N PHE A 118 -2.86 9.32 -17.84
CA PHE A 118 -3.85 10.37 -17.63
C PHE A 118 -3.88 10.91 -16.20
N LEU A 119 -3.63 10.06 -15.20
CA LEU A 119 -3.60 10.50 -13.80
C LEU A 119 -2.36 11.34 -13.47
N ILE A 120 -1.21 11.04 -14.09
CA ILE A 120 0.03 11.82 -13.88
C ILE A 120 -0.05 13.18 -14.58
N ARG A 121 -0.61 13.20 -15.80
CA ARG A 121 -0.74 14.41 -16.59
C ARG A 121 -2.01 15.14 -16.16
N LEU A 122 -1.93 15.94 -15.09
CA LEU A 122 -2.95 16.94 -14.78
C LEU A 122 -3.45 17.57 -16.07
N ALA A 123 -4.77 17.57 -16.30
CA ALA A 123 -5.38 18.04 -17.53
C ALA A 123 -4.74 19.37 -17.91
N SER A 124 -4.07 19.41 -19.08
CA SER A 124 -3.50 20.67 -19.55
C SER A 124 -4.59 21.73 -19.51
N PRO A 125 -4.33 22.92 -18.95
CA PRO A 125 -5.29 24.00 -19.08
C PRO A 125 -5.61 24.16 -20.57
N LEU A 126 -6.86 24.49 -20.89
CA LEU A 126 -7.26 24.83 -22.25
C LEU A 126 -6.39 26.00 -22.71
N VAL A 127 -5.27 25.70 -23.36
CA VAL A 127 -4.42 26.72 -23.96
C VAL A 127 -5.20 27.20 -25.17
N LEU A 128 -5.81 28.39 -25.07
CA LEU A 128 -6.30 29.14 -26.21
C LEU A 128 -5.10 29.43 -27.12
N ARG A 129 -4.85 28.53 -28.05
CA ARG A 129 -3.85 28.73 -29.10
C ARG A 129 -4.44 29.74 -30.08
N TYR A 130 -3.94 30.96 -30.06
CA TYR A 130 -4.16 31.91 -31.13
C TYR A 130 -3.59 31.33 -32.42
N LYS A 131 -4.45 31.17 -33.44
CA LYS A 131 -3.99 30.92 -34.81
C LYS A 131 -3.32 32.21 -35.26
N GLY A 132 -2.01 32.15 -35.56
CA GLY A 132 -1.31 33.25 -36.22
C GLY A 132 -1.97 33.54 -37.56
N ILE A 133 -2.11 34.84 -37.85
CA ILE A 133 -2.63 35.42 -39.09
C ILE A 133 -1.73 35.01 -40.26
#